data_AF-A0A0V0GQ16-F1
#
_entry.id   AF-A0A0V0GQ16-F1
#
_cell.length_a   1.000
_cell.length_b   1.000
_cell.length_c   1.000
_cell.angle_alpha   90.00
_cell.angle_beta   90.00
_cell.angle_gamma   90.00
#
_symmetry.space_group_name_H-M   'P 1'
#
loop_
_entity.id
_entity.type
_entity.pdbx_description
1 polymer ?
#
loop_
_entity_poly.entity_id
_entity_poly.type
_entity_poly.pdbx_seq_one_letter_code
_entity_poly.pdbx_strand_id
1 'polypeptide(L)'
;MAAALVAADPDLSSRMTFHTADIMDVTCALKDYDVVFLAALVGMDKEDKVKVVDHLAKYMSPGATLMLRSAHGARAFLYPVLDPRDLRGFEVLSVYHPTDEVINSVIIARKLPVPCVQPLDGLGAYVLPSKCACAEIHAFNPLNKMNLVEEFALEE
;
A
#
# COMPACT_ATOMS: atom_id res chain seq x y z
N MET A 1 -14.29 -8.00 25.95
CA MET A 1 -13.04 -7.85 25.18
C MET A 1 -13.12 -8.72 23.92
N ALA A 2 -12.40 -8.38 22.86
CA ALA A 2 -12.47 -9.08 21.57
C ALA A 2 -12.18 -10.58 21.65
N ALA A 3 -11.33 -11.02 22.60
CA ALA A 3 -11.08 -12.44 22.86
C ALA A 3 -12.34 -13.27 23.17
N ALA A 4 -13.42 -12.64 23.66
CA ALA A 4 -14.70 -13.32 23.88
C ALA A 4 -15.35 -13.83 22.58
N LEU A 5 -15.00 -13.27 21.42
CA LEU A 5 -15.51 -13.70 20.11
C LEU A 5 -15.08 -15.13 19.75
N VAL A 6 -13.93 -15.56 20.27
CA VAL A 6 -13.34 -16.87 19.95
C VAL A 6 -13.31 -17.80 21.17
N ALA A 7 -13.78 -17.34 22.33
CA ALA A 7 -13.66 -18.07 23.60
C ALA A 7 -14.43 -19.41 23.63
N ALA A 8 -15.47 -19.55 22.80
CA ALA A 8 -16.24 -20.79 22.68
C ALA A 8 -15.49 -21.90 21.91
N ASP A 9 -14.43 -21.56 21.17
CA ASP A 9 -13.66 -22.48 20.34
C ASP A 9 -12.18 -22.51 20.80
N PRO A 10 -11.75 -23.60 21.47
CA PRO A 10 -10.37 -23.74 21.94
C PRO A 10 -9.31 -23.75 20.83
N ASP A 11 -9.62 -24.28 19.65
CA ASP A 11 -8.68 -24.29 18.53
C ASP A 11 -8.48 -22.87 17.99
N LEU A 12 -9.59 -22.16 17.73
CA LEU A 12 -9.55 -20.80 17.20
C LEU A 12 -8.89 -19.82 18.19
N SER A 13 -9.23 -19.92 19.48
CA SER A 13 -8.64 -19.07 20.51
C SER A 13 -7.14 -19.26 20.69
N SER A 14 -6.60 -20.45 20.39
CA SER A 14 -5.15 -20.70 20.41
C SER A 14 -4.39 -20.06 19.23
N ARG A 15 -5.09 -19.81 18.11
CA ARG A 15 -4.49 -19.30 16.87
C ARG A 15 -4.78 -17.82 16.60
N MET A 16 -5.68 -17.20 17.38
CA MET A 16 -6.10 -15.81 17.17
C MET A 16 -5.83 -14.94 18.40
N THR A 17 -4.89 -14.01 18.25
CA THR A 17 -4.51 -13.05 19.29
C THR A 17 -5.09 -11.68 18.98
N PHE A 18 -5.57 -10.99 20.01
CA PHE A 18 -6.13 -9.64 19.90
C PHE A 18 -5.21 -8.64 20.61
N HIS A 19 -4.80 -7.60 19.89
CA HIS A 19 -4.03 -6.49 20.44
C HIS A 19 -4.87 -5.22 20.38
N THR A 20 -4.89 -4.45 21.46
CA THR A 20 -5.52 -3.12 21.50
C THR A 20 -4.42 -2.08 21.57
N ALA A 21 -4.13 -1.47 20.43
CA ALA A 21 -3.12 -0.43 20.27
C ALA A 21 -3.48 0.46 19.07
N ASP A 22 -2.98 1.68 19.04
CA ASP A 22 -2.93 2.45 17.80
C ASP A 22 -1.89 1.80 16.87
N ILE A 23 -2.26 1.56 15.61
CA ILE A 23 -1.35 0.99 14.62
C ILE A 23 -0.11 1.86 14.43
N MET A 24 -0.23 3.18 14.63
CA MET A 24 0.89 4.13 14.52
C MET A 24 1.96 3.92 15.60
N ASP A 25 1.62 3.27 16.73
CA ASP A 25 2.56 2.93 17.79
C ASP A 25 3.21 1.54 17.58
N VAL A 26 2.61 0.70 16.74
CA VAL A 26 3.12 -0.65 16.45
C VAL A 26 4.19 -0.57 15.38
N THR A 27 5.42 -0.91 15.73
CA THR A 27 6.59 -0.76 14.84
C THR A 27 7.17 -2.12 14.46
N CYS A 28 8.28 -2.54 15.07
CA CYS A 28 9.03 -3.74 14.69
C CYS A 28 8.23 -5.05 14.73
N ALA A 29 7.15 -5.11 15.53
CA ALA A 29 6.25 -6.27 15.56
C ALA A 29 5.60 -6.55 14.18
N LEU A 30 5.45 -5.53 13.31
CA LEU A 30 4.90 -5.70 11.97
C LEU A 30 5.80 -6.56 11.04
N LYS A 31 7.07 -6.78 11.40
CA LYS A 31 8.00 -7.61 10.62
C LYS A 31 7.72 -9.10 10.73
N ASP A 32 7.05 -9.52 11.81
CA ASP A 32 6.77 -10.92 12.08
C ASP A 32 5.58 -11.44 11.26
N TYR A 33 4.94 -10.58 10.47
CA TYR A 33 3.77 -10.90 9.66
C TYR A 33 4.11 -10.90 8.17
N ASP A 34 3.85 -12.02 7.50
CA ASP A 34 4.01 -12.16 6.05
C ASP A 34 2.92 -11.42 5.27
N VAL A 35 1.73 -11.31 5.85
CA VAL A 35 0.55 -10.70 5.24
C VAL A 35 -0.16 -9.78 6.24
N VAL A 36 -0.45 -8.55 5.82
CA VAL A 36 -1.20 -7.55 6.59
C VAL A 36 -2.49 -7.20 5.84
N PHE A 37 -3.63 -7.32 6.54
CA PHE A 37 -4.94 -6.94 6.02
C PHE A 37 -5.37 -5.60 6.63
N LEU A 38 -5.45 -4.57 5.80
CA LEU A 38 -5.97 -3.27 6.19
C LEU A 38 -7.49 -3.23 6.02
N ALA A 39 -8.20 -3.06 7.14
CA ALA A 39 -9.65 -2.96 7.12
C ALA A 39 -10.13 -1.71 6.37
N ALA A 40 -11.38 -1.73 5.90
CA ALA A 40 -11.95 -0.68 5.05
C ALA A 40 -12.05 0.69 5.75
N LEU A 41 -12.27 0.67 7.07
CA LEU A 41 -12.51 1.84 7.92
C LEU A 41 -11.25 2.32 8.66
N VAL A 42 -10.06 1.93 8.21
CA VAL A 42 -8.82 2.46 8.78
C VAL A 42 -8.49 3.79 8.12
N GLY A 43 -8.36 4.83 8.94
CA GLY A 43 -8.29 6.22 8.49
C GLY A 43 -9.68 6.74 8.13
N MET A 44 -10.12 7.81 8.80
CA MET A 44 -11.44 8.39 8.56
C MET A 44 -11.50 9.15 7.22
N ASP A 45 -10.34 9.60 6.73
CA ASP A 45 -10.14 10.24 5.46
C ASP A 45 -9.00 9.59 4.65
N LYS A 46 -8.75 10.11 3.46
CA LYS A 46 -7.72 9.58 2.57
C LYS A 46 -6.33 9.80 3.17
N GLU A 47 -6.08 10.97 3.73
CA GLU A 47 -4.79 11.40 4.26
C GLU A 47 -4.35 10.52 5.43
N ASP A 48 -5.24 10.22 6.37
CA ASP A 48 -5.00 9.33 7.49
C ASP A 48 -4.72 7.91 7.03
N LYS A 49 -5.47 7.44 6.03
CA LYS A 49 -5.25 6.12 5.45
C LYS A 49 -3.88 6.02 4.76
N VAL A 50 -3.45 7.08 4.08
CA VAL A 50 -2.10 7.17 3.48
C VAL A 50 -1.02 7.18 4.57
N LYS A 51 -1.20 7.91 5.68
CA LYS A 51 -0.25 7.89 6.81
C LYS A 51 -0.07 6.47 7.38
N VAL A 52 -1.16 5.72 7.51
CA VAL A 52 -1.10 4.33 7.96
C VAL A 52 -0.36 3.46 6.95
N VAL A 53 -0.63 3.62 5.66
CA VAL A 53 0.10 2.91 4.59
C VAL A 53 1.60 3.21 4.64
N ASP A 54 1.99 4.48 4.77
CA ASP A 54 3.41 4.88 4.89
C ASP A 54 4.07 4.27 6.13
N HIS A 55 3.33 4.20 7.25
CA HIS A 55 3.79 3.55 8.47
C HIS A 55 4.02 2.03 8.27
N LEU A 56 3.08 1.35 7.59
CA LEU A 56 3.23 -0.06 7.23
C LEU A 56 4.42 -0.27 6.27
N ALA A 57 4.60 0.61 5.28
CA ALA A 57 5.74 0.57 4.36
C ALA A 57 7.07 0.64 5.13
N LYS A 58 7.13 1.43 6.21
CA LYS A 58 8.32 1.56 7.05
C LYS A 58 8.61 0.29 7.85
N TYR A 59 7.61 -0.32 8.49
CA TYR A 59 7.83 -1.32 9.52
C TYR A 59 7.56 -2.77 9.12
N MET A 60 6.80 -3.06 8.07
CA MET A 60 6.59 -4.45 7.59
C MET A 60 7.91 -5.11 7.15
N SER A 61 7.95 -6.43 7.02
CA SER A 61 9.12 -7.11 6.44
C SER A 61 9.19 -6.89 4.92
N PRO A 62 10.40 -6.71 4.35
CA PRO A 62 10.59 -6.71 2.90
C PRO A 62 9.96 -7.94 2.24
N GLY A 63 9.20 -7.75 1.16
CA GLY A 63 8.50 -8.84 0.48
C GLY A 63 7.16 -9.25 1.09
N ALA A 64 6.79 -8.74 2.28
CA ALA A 64 5.46 -8.97 2.85
C ALA A 64 4.34 -8.39 1.98
N THR A 65 3.15 -8.98 2.07
CA THR A 65 1.99 -8.58 1.29
C THR A 65 1.03 -7.73 2.11
N LEU A 66 0.64 -6.59 1.57
CA LEU A 66 -0.42 -5.73 2.07
C LEU A 66 -1.67 -5.94 1.22
N MET A 67 -2.76 -6.37 1.84
CA MET A 67 -4.10 -6.33 1.25
C MET A 67 -4.87 -5.18 1.88
N LEU A 68 -5.43 -4.31 1.06
CA LEU A 68 -6.25 -3.20 1.53
C LEU A 68 -7.60 -3.19 0.83
N ARG A 69 -8.62 -2.77 1.58
CA ARG A 69 -9.96 -2.49 1.07
C ARG A 69 -10.06 -1.03 0.64
N SER A 70 -10.52 -0.79 -0.58
CA SER A 70 -10.76 0.52 -1.19
C SER A 70 -12.17 0.58 -1.78
N ALA A 71 -12.54 1.69 -2.40
CA ALA A 71 -13.79 1.85 -3.12
C ALA A 71 -13.52 2.31 -4.57
N HIS A 72 -14.50 2.16 -5.45
CA HIS A 72 -14.39 2.55 -6.85
C HIS A 72 -15.72 3.14 -7.37
N GLY A 73 -15.64 4.16 -8.23
CA GLY A 73 -16.81 4.84 -8.81
C GLY A 73 -17.72 5.48 -7.75
N ALA A 74 -19.03 5.35 -7.91
CA ALA A 74 -20.02 5.89 -6.97
C ALA A 74 -19.89 5.34 -5.54
N ARG A 75 -19.20 4.21 -5.35
CA ARG A 75 -18.94 3.65 -4.01
C ARG A 75 -17.90 4.44 -3.22
N ALA A 76 -17.18 5.37 -3.86
CA ALA A 76 -16.29 6.32 -3.20
C ALA A 76 -17.00 7.18 -2.15
N PHE A 77 -18.34 7.33 -2.24
CA PHE A 77 -19.12 8.00 -1.19
C PHE A 77 -19.14 7.23 0.14
N LEU A 78 -18.84 5.93 0.12
CA LEU A 78 -18.90 5.09 1.32
C LEU A 78 -17.56 5.02 2.06
N TYR A 79 -16.43 5.12 1.35
CA TYR A 79 -15.10 4.95 1.92
C TYR A 79 -14.04 5.76 1.14
N PRO A 80 -12.96 6.20 1.81
CA PRO A 80 -11.84 6.86 1.15
C PRO A 80 -11.16 5.93 0.14
N VAL A 81 -11.07 6.43 -1.09
CA VAL A 81 -10.44 5.75 -2.23
C VAL A 81 -8.92 5.93 -2.14
N LEU A 82 -8.20 4.81 -2.14
CA LEU A 82 -6.76 4.80 -2.37
C LEU A 82 -6.46 4.52 -3.84
N ASP A 83 -5.58 5.32 -4.41
CA ASP A 83 -5.00 5.09 -5.73
C ASP A 83 -3.68 4.31 -5.59
N PRO A 84 -3.31 3.47 -6.57
CA PRO A 84 -1.98 2.84 -6.62
C PRO A 84 -0.80 3.81 -6.38
N ARG A 85 -0.92 5.08 -6.79
CA ARG A 85 0.09 6.13 -6.57
C ARG A 85 0.30 6.50 -5.10
N ASP A 86 -0.68 6.23 -4.25
CA ASP A 86 -0.64 6.50 -2.82
C ASP A 86 0.10 5.39 -2.04
N LEU A 87 0.39 4.25 -2.67
CA LEU A 87 1.04 3.08 -2.05
C LEU A 87 2.57 3.13 -2.16
N ARG A 88 3.16 4.23 -1.67
CA ARG A 88 4.61 4.42 -1.71
C ARG A 88 5.32 3.34 -0.89
N GLY A 89 6.40 2.79 -1.45
CA GLY A 89 7.14 1.69 -0.83
C GLY A 89 6.53 0.30 -1.06
N PHE A 90 5.44 0.21 -1.83
CA PHE A 90 4.86 -1.05 -2.27
C PHE A 90 4.82 -1.15 -3.79
N GLU A 91 4.95 -2.39 -4.28
CA GLU A 91 4.65 -2.79 -5.65
C GLU A 91 3.21 -3.28 -5.70
N VAL A 92 2.34 -2.61 -6.47
CA VAL A 92 0.95 -3.06 -6.63
C VAL A 92 0.93 -4.29 -7.55
N LEU A 93 0.50 -5.42 -7.01
CA LEU A 93 0.43 -6.69 -7.73
C LEU A 93 -0.88 -6.82 -8.52
N SER A 94 -2.00 -6.45 -7.89
CA SER A 94 -3.33 -6.58 -8.49
C SER A 94 -4.32 -5.63 -7.85
N VAL A 95 -5.27 -5.15 -8.65
CA VAL A 95 -6.43 -4.38 -8.20
C VAL A 95 -7.68 -5.09 -8.70
N TYR A 96 -8.63 -5.33 -7.79
CA TYR A 96 -9.90 -5.96 -8.11
C TYR A 96 -11.05 -5.05 -7.74
N HIS A 97 -11.88 -4.75 -8.73
CA HIS A 97 -13.10 -3.97 -8.58
C HIS A 97 -14.31 -4.90 -8.77
N PRO A 98 -15.02 -5.28 -7.70
CA PRO A 98 -16.20 -6.12 -7.83
C PRO A 98 -17.29 -5.43 -8.65
N THR A 99 -17.90 -6.17 -9.59
CA THR A 99 -19.00 -5.71 -10.45
C THR A 99 -20.38 -6.09 -9.91
N ASP A 100 -20.43 -6.82 -8.80
CA ASP A 100 -21.63 -7.31 -8.12
C ASP A 100 -21.98 -6.44 -6.90
N GLU A 101 -22.77 -6.96 -5.96
CA GLU A 101 -23.18 -6.25 -4.73
C GLU A 101 -22.03 -5.99 -3.73
N VAL A 102 -20.85 -6.58 -3.95
CA VAL A 102 -19.70 -6.37 -3.07
C VAL A 102 -19.18 -4.95 -3.22
N ILE A 103 -19.19 -4.18 -2.14
CA ILE A 103 -18.84 -2.76 -2.17
C ILE A 103 -17.33 -2.51 -2.26
N ASN A 104 -16.53 -3.34 -1.58
CA ASN A 104 -15.12 -3.08 -1.37
C ASN A 104 -14.27 -3.56 -2.55
N SER A 105 -13.60 -2.63 -3.21
CA SER A 105 -12.47 -2.95 -4.08
C SER A 105 -11.30 -3.45 -3.24
N VAL A 106 -10.46 -4.29 -3.83
CA VAL A 106 -9.28 -4.85 -3.17
C VAL A 106 -8.04 -4.45 -3.93
N ILE A 107 -7.04 -3.97 -3.22
CA ILE A 107 -5.70 -3.76 -3.77
C ILE A 107 -4.75 -4.69 -3.01
N ILE A 108 -3.96 -5.45 -3.77
CA ILE A 108 -2.90 -6.32 -3.25
C ILE A 108 -1.58 -5.69 -3.66
N ALA A 109 -0.73 -5.41 -2.69
CA ALA A 109 0.58 -4.82 -2.90
C ALA A 109 1.65 -5.54 -2.10
N ARG A 110 2.88 -5.59 -2.61
CA ARG A 110 4.03 -6.21 -1.96
C ARG A 110 5.00 -5.14 -1.49
N LYS A 111 5.49 -5.24 -0.25
CA LYS A 111 6.50 -4.32 0.25
C LYS A 111 7.78 -4.47 -0.57
N LEU A 112 8.24 -3.36 -1.15
CA LEU A 112 9.48 -3.36 -1.91
C LEU A 112 10.66 -3.69 -1.01
N PRO A 113 11.62 -4.50 -1.48
CA PRO A 113 12.88 -4.66 -0.80
C PRO A 113 13.60 -3.31 -0.79
N VAL A 114 13.99 -2.85 0.39
CA VAL A 114 14.93 -1.72 0.49
C VAL A 114 16.24 -2.20 -0.15
N PRO A 115 16.86 -1.44 -1.08
CA PRO A 115 18.21 -1.78 -1.54
C PRO A 115 19.11 -1.84 -0.30
N CYS A 116 19.52 -3.04 0.07
CA CYS A 116 20.46 -3.26 1.14
C CYS A 116 21.83 -2.79 0.66
N VAL A 117 22.21 -1.55 1.01
CA VAL A 117 23.61 -1.16 0.99
C VAL A 117 24.28 -1.92 2.14
N GLN A 118 24.94 -3.04 1.82
CA GLN A 118 25.81 -3.69 2.79
C GLN A 118 26.97 -2.73 3.10
N PRO A 119 27.30 -2.45 4.38
CA PRO A 119 28.49 -1.69 4.69
C PRO A 119 29.70 -2.52 4.25
N LEU A 120 30.40 -2.06 3.22
CA LEU A 120 31.78 -2.47 2.98
C LEU A 120 32.63 -1.82 4.09
N ASP A 121 33.48 -2.63 4.71
CA ASP A 121 34.27 -2.31 5.90
C ASP A 121 34.84 -0.88 5.96
N GLY A 122 34.56 -0.17 7.06
CA GLY A 122 35.37 0.95 7.55
C GLY A 122 34.99 2.36 7.05
N LEU A 123 34.72 3.25 8.02
CA LEU A 123 34.48 4.70 7.91
C LEU A 123 33.14 5.13 7.27
N GLY A 124 32.07 5.02 8.05
CA GLY A 124 30.72 5.46 7.66
C GLY A 124 30.54 6.98 7.73
N ALA A 125 30.50 7.63 6.55
CA ALA A 125 29.77 8.87 6.34
C ALA A 125 28.37 8.53 5.84
N TYR A 126 27.35 8.94 6.60
CA TYR A 126 25.95 8.83 6.21
C TYR A 126 25.66 9.83 5.09
N VAL A 127 25.25 9.34 3.93
CA VAL A 127 24.59 10.16 2.91
C VAL A 127 23.20 9.58 2.72
N LEU A 128 22.19 10.23 3.33
CA LEU A 128 20.82 10.15 2.82
C LEU A 128 20.85 10.69 1.38
N PRO A 129 20.25 10.01 0.39
CA PRO A 129 19.93 10.68 -0.85
C PRO A 129 18.70 11.54 -0.57
N SER A 130 18.96 12.73 -0.03
CA SER A 130 18.07 13.86 -0.14
C SER A 130 18.38 14.58 -1.45
N LYS A 131 17.31 14.82 -2.22
CA LYS A 131 17.16 15.73 -3.37
C LYS A 131 17.34 15.14 -4.77
N CYS A 132 16.20 15.15 -5.44
CA CYS A 132 15.99 15.46 -6.86
C CYS A 132 17.08 16.35 -7.48
N ALA A 133 17.61 15.94 -8.63
CA ALA A 133 17.62 16.70 -9.89
C ALA A 133 18.38 15.91 -10.98
N CYS A 134 17.75 15.77 -12.16
CA CYS A 134 18.32 15.47 -13.47
C CYS A 134 19.13 14.16 -13.66
N ALA A 135 18.50 13.17 -14.29
CA ALA A 135 19.22 12.21 -15.13
C ALA A 135 18.48 12.08 -16.47
N GLU A 136 19.22 12.41 -17.51
CA GLU A 136 18.84 12.48 -18.91
C GLU A 136 18.39 11.11 -19.43
N ILE A 137 17.22 11.04 -20.06
CA ILE A 137 16.84 9.88 -20.87
C ILE A 137 17.43 10.10 -22.26
N HIS A 138 18.61 9.55 -22.50
CA HIS A 138 19.15 9.41 -23.84
C HIS A 138 18.49 8.21 -24.55
N ALA A 139 17.64 8.56 -25.52
CA ALA A 139 17.44 7.93 -26.81
C ALA A 139 17.22 6.41 -26.90
N PHE A 140 15.97 6.01 -27.16
CA PHE A 140 15.68 4.96 -28.14
C PHE A 140 14.67 5.51 -29.15
N ASN A 141 15.13 5.70 -30.38
CA ASN A 141 14.34 6.17 -31.51
C ASN A 141 13.93 4.95 -32.35
N PRO A 142 12.63 4.80 -32.66
CA PRO A 142 12.23 4.41 -33.98
C PRO A 142 11.30 5.48 -34.56
N LEU A 143 11.81 6.14 -35.60
CA LEU A 143 11.04 6.84 -36.62
C LEU A 143 9.72 6.10 -36.92
N ASN A 144 8.56 6.75 -36.80
CA ASN A 144 7.88 7.40 -37.92
C ASN A 144 6.49 7.99 -37.55
N LYS A 145 6.19 9.14 -38.14
CA LYS A 145 4.86 9.75 -38.44
C LYS A 145 3.99 10.37 -37.34
N MET A 146 4.11 11.70 -37.23
CA MET A 146 3.05 12.71 -37.52
C MET A 146 1.59 12.21 -37.47
N ASN A 147 0.74 12.75 -36.57
CA ASN A 147 0.05 14.04 -36.74
C ASN A 147 -0.82 14.41 -35.52
N LEU A 148 -0.84 15.71 -35.27
CA LEU A 148 -1.75 16.52 -34.45
C LEU A 148 -3.21 16.37 -34.92
N VAL A 149 -4.20 16.26 -34.03
CA VAL A 149 -5.41 17.13 -33.91
C VAL A 149 -6.12 16.85 -32.56
N GLU A 150 -6.47 17.91 -31.83
CA GLU A 150 -7.40 17.95 -30.69
C GLU A 150 -8.84 17.67 -31.12
N GLU A 151 -9.62 16.89 -30.35
CA GLU A 151 -11.07 17.11 -30.33
C GLU A 151 -11.69 16.66 -29.00
N PHE A 152 -12.25 17.65 -28.30
CA PHE A 152 -13.27 17.49 -27.27
C PHE A 152 -14.55 16.98 -27.93
N ALA A 153 -15.15 15.92 -27.41
CA ALA A 153 -16.57 15.64 -27.62
C ALA A 153 -17.16 15.01 -26.35
N LEU A 154 -18.03 15.81 -25.72
CA LEU A 154 -19.13 15.34 -24.89
C LEU A 154 -20.21 14.72 -25.80
N GLU A 155 -20.98 13.79 -25.23
CA GLU A 155 -22.35 13.32 -25.57
C GLU A 155 -22.41 11.80 -25.26
N GLU A 156 -23.41 11.23 -24.58
CA GLU A 156 -24.72 11.68 -24.08
C GLU A 156 -25.07 10.83 -22.84
#